data_AF-A0A535RVT0-F1
#
_entry.id   AF-A0A535RVT0-F1
#
_cell.length_a   1.000
_cell.length_b   1.000
_cell.length_c   1.000
_cell.angle_alpha   90.00
_cell.angle_beta   90.00
_cell.angle_gamma   90.00
#
_symmetry.space_group_name_H-M   'P 1'
#
loop_
_entity.id
_entity.type
_entity.pdbx_description
1 polymer ?
#
loop_
_entity_poly.entity_id
_entity_poly.type
_entity_poly.pdbx_seq_one_letter_code
_entity_poly.pdbx_strand_id
1 'polypeptide(L)'
;MPSDDKENIMTIQARKSQLIVHQEHPFNAEPPGDLLRQSFLTPQEHFYVRTHGSIPAVDPTSYRLFITGLVQRKRELSLDDLQSLSAVHTVTATLECAGNRRHELMAVKPILGEVPWRADVIGTAKWRGVPLREVLRAVGVEADARYVAFTSLDEAQFEGE
;
A
#
# COMPACT_ATOMS: atom_id res chain seq x y z
N MET A 1 9.31 5.26 16.98
CA MET A 1 8.49 6.33 16.35
C MET A 1 9.28 7.43 15.61
N PRO A 2 10.61 7.52 15.69
CA PRO A 2 11.39 7.76 14.44
C PRO A 2 12.47 6.70 14.16
N SER A 3 12.85 5.96 15.21
CA SER A 3 13.76 4.81 15.15
C SER A 3 13.21 3.68 14.29
N ASP A 4 11.95 3.31 14.55
CA ASP A 4 11.33 2.12 13.96
C ASP A 4 11.03 2.33 12.47
N ASP A 5 10.72 3.57 12.07
CA ASP A 5 10.53 3.93 10.66
C ASP A 5 11.84 3.75 9.87
N LYS A 6 12.97 4.25 10.41
CA LYS A 6 14.29 4.05 9.81
C LYS A 6 14.67 2.56 9.71
N GLU A 7 14.39 1.78 10.75
CA GLU A 7 14.67 0.34 10.76
C GLU A 7 13.82 -0.41 9.73
N ASN A 8 12.54 -0.04 9.60
CA ASN A 8 11.65 -0.57 8.59
C ASN A 8 12.11 -0.22 7.17
N ILE A 9 12.52 1.04 6.93
CA ILE A 9 13.09 1.48 5.65
C ILE A 9 14.35 0.68 5.32
N MET A 10 15.28 0.50 6.27
CA MET A 10 16.47 -0.31 6.07
C MET A 10 16.13 -1.77 5.73
N THR A 11 15.11 -2.33 6.39
CA THR A 11 14.63 -3.69 6.11
C THR A 11 14.07 -3.81 4.69
N ILE A 12 13.31 -2.81 4.24
CA ILE A 12 12.79 -2.73 2.87
C ILE A 12 13.93 -2.62 1.87
N GLN A 13 14.88 -1.70 2.09
CA GLN A 13 16.05 -1.51 1.24
C GLN A 13 16.88 -2.79 1.14
N ALA A 14 17.08 -3.52 2.24
CA ALA A 14 17.80 -4.79 2.22
C ALA A 14 17.09 -5.87 1.38
N ARG A 15 15.76 -5.98 1.50
CA ARG A 15 14.95 -6.93 0.72
C ARG A 15 14.76 -6.53 -0.74
N LYS A 16 14.95 -5.25 -1.04
CA LYS A 16 14.66 -4.61 -2.33
C LYS A 16 15.87 -3.83 -2.86
N SER A 17 17.05 -4.40 -2.66
CA SER A 17 18.33 -3.74 -2.92
C SER A 17 18.57 -3.36 -4.39
N GLN A 18 17.84 -3.97 -5.31
CA GLN A 18 17.92 -3.69 -6.75
C GLN A 18 17.02 -2.52 -7.20
N LEU A 19 16.20 -1.94 -6.32
CA LEU A 19 15.31 -0.84 -6.70
C LEU A 19 16.07 0.49 -6.83
N ILE A 20 15.59 1.33 -7.74
CA ILE A 20 16.03 2.71 -7.93
C ILE A 20 15.27 3.57 -6.92
N VAL A 21 15.99 4.15 -5.96
CA VAL A 21 15.43 5.02 -4.93
C VAL A 21 15.29 6.44 -5.48
N HIS A 22 14.06 6.98 -5.45
CA HIS A 22 13.77 8.37 -5.85
C HIS A 22 13.65 9.32 -4.66
N GLN A 23 13.28 8.78 -3.49
CA GLN A 23 13.15 9.53 -2.25
C GLN A 23 13.42 8.59 -1.08
N GLU A 24 14.23 9.03 -0.11
CA GLU A 24 14.50 8.23 1.10
C GLU A 24 13.43 8.43 2.18
N HIS A 25 12.90 9.65 2.32
CA HIS A 25 11.94 10.01 3.36
C HIS A 25 10.83 10.92 2.80
N PRO A 26 9.57 10.45 2.73
CA PRO A 26 9.16 9.04 2.80
C PRO A 26 9.82 8.17 1.71
N PHE A 27 10.00 6.88 1.99
CA PHE A 27 10.71 5.97 1.07
C PHE A 27 9.89 5.68 -0.19
N ASN A 28 10.47 5.97 -1.35
CA ASN A 28 9.85 5.77 -2.65
C ASN A 28 10.88 5.24 -3.66
N ALA A 29 10.60 4.07 -4.24
CA ALA A 29 11.52 3.38 -5.14
C ALA A 29 10.78 2.57 -6.21
N GLU A 30 11.37 2.44 -7.39
CA GLU A 30 10.84 1.66 -8.51
C GLU A 30 11.86 0.62 -8.99
N PRO A 31 11.45 -0.50 -9.59
CA PRO A 31 12.40 -1.45 -10.19
C PRO A 31 13.06 -0.88 -11.45
N PRO A 32 14.28 -1.32 -11.79
CA PRO A 32 14.78 -1.21 -13.16
C PRO A 32 13.80 -1.88 -14.14
N GLY A 33 13.53 -1.23 -15.27
CA GLY A 33 12.53 -1.73 -16.22
C GLY A 33 12.81 -3.12 -16.80
N ASP A 34 14.07 -3.59 -16.85
CA ASP A 34 14.38 -4.97 -17.23
C ASP A 34 13.91 -5.98 -16.17
N LEU A 35 14.04 -5.65 -14.88
CA LEU A 35 13.56 -6.49 -13.78
C LEU A 35 12.03 -6.48 -13.66
N LEU A 36 11.39 -5.37 -14.00
CA LEU A 36 9.92 -5.29 -14.06
C LEU A 36 9.35 -6.23 -15.13
N ARG A 37 9.97 -6.28 -16.31
CA ARG A 37 9.45 -7.00 -17.50
C ARG A 37 9.90 -8.46 -17.57
N GLN A 38 10.72 -8.94 -16.64
CA GLN A 38 11.26 -10.30 -16.67
C GLN A 38 10.17 -11.39 -16.53
N SER A 39 9.02 -11.05 -15.94
CA SER A 39 7.92 -11.99 -15.70
C SER A 39 6.57 -11.28 -15.67
N PHE A 40 5.50 -12.00 -16.02
CA PHE A 40 4.13 -11.47 -15.96
C PHE A 40 3.71 -11.09 -14.52
N LEU A 41 4.06 -11.93 -13.54
CA LEU A 41 3.93 -11.59 -12.13
C LEU A 41 5.24 -10.96 -11.67
N THR A 42 5.18 -9.73 -11.19
CA THR A 42 6.32 -9.00 -10.64
C THR A 42 6.76 -9.67 -9.33
N PRO A 43 8.00 -10.16 -9.20
CA PRO A 43 8.47 -10.72 -7.94
C PRO A 43 8.39 -9.70 -6.81
N GLN A 44 8.20 -10.18 -5.58
CA GLN A 44 7.94 -9.31 -4.44
C GLN A 44 9.10 -8.34 -4.21
N GLU A 45 10.35 -8.78 -4.41
CA GLU A 45 11.56 -7.98 -4.32
C GLU A 45 11.60 -6.84 -5.36
N HIS A 46 10.98 -7.03 -6.54
CA HIS A 46 10.96 -6.06 -7.64
C HIS A 46 9.70 -5.19 -7.66
N PHE A 47 8.67 -5.48 -6.86
CA PHE A 47 7.47 -4.64 -6.80
C PHE A 47 7.84 -3.22 -6.30
N TYR A 48 7.37 -2.16 -6.96
CA TYR A 48 7.69 -0.79 -6.55
C TYR A 48 7.19 -0.48 -5.11
N VAL A 49 7.79 0.51 -4.47
CA VAL A 49 7.39 1.01 -3.16
C VAL A 49 7.01 2.47 -3.27
N ARG A 50 5.77 2.81 -2.91
CA ARG A 50 5.29 4.19 -2.81
C ARG A 50 4.72 4.43 -1.42
N THR A 51 5.32 5.36 -0.69
CA THR A 51 4.87 5.75 0.66
C THR A 51 4.68 7.27 0.75
N HIS A 52 3.64 7.73 1.46
CA HIS A 52 3.39 9.15 1.74
C HIS A 52 3.84 9.59 3.14
N GLY A 53 3.88 8.67 4.10
CA GLY A 53 4.26 8.95 5.49
C GLY A 53 5.28 7.95 6.04
N SER A 54 5.21 7.74 7.34
CA SER A 54 5.99 6.72 8.04
C SER A 54 5.59 5.30 7.63
N ILE A 55 6.46 4.34 7.91
CA ILE A 55 6.22 2.91 7.75
C ILE A 55 5.96 2.31 9.13
N PRO A 56 4.70 1.97 9.47
CA PRO A 56 4.35 1.53 10.82
C PRO A 56 5.01 0.21 11.19
N ALA A 57 5.57 0.13 12.39
CA ALA A 57 5.92 -1.14 13.01
C ALA A 57 4.64 -1.77 13.61
N VAL A 58 4.21 -2.89 13.06
CA VAL A 58 2.97 -3.56 13.46
C VAL A 58 3.30 -4.90 14.11
N ASP A 59 2.92 -5.07 15.36
CA ASP A 59 2.88 -6.38 16.02
C ASP A 59 1.60 -7.12 15.58
N PRO A 60 1.71 -8.26 14.88
CA PRO A 60 0.54 -9.00 14.38
C PRO A 60 -0.41 -9.48 15.49
N THR A 61 0.09 -9.72 16.70
CA THR A 61 -0.69 -10.28 17.81
C THR A 61 -1.61 -9.24 18.46
N SER A 62 -1.16 -7.99 18.49
CA SER A 62 -1.92 -6.84 19.01
C SER A 62 -2.67 -6.06 17.93
N TYR A 63 -2.39 -6.28 16.64
CA TYR A 63 -3.10 -5.63 15.53
C TYR A 63 -4.62 -5.80 15.61
N ARG A 64 -5.36 -4.73 15.35
CA ARG A 64 -6.83 -4.74 15.22
C ARG A 64 -7.28 -3.93 14.00
N LEU A 65 -8.18 -4.52 13.22
CA LEU A 65 -8.95 -3.83 12.20
C LEU A 65 -10.29 -3.37 12.79
N PHE A 66 -10.50 -2.06 12.87
CA PHE A 66 -11.73 -1.46 13.37
C PHE A 66 -12.71 -1.22 12.22
N ILE A 67 -13.92 -1.77 12.35
CA ILE A 67 -15.02 -1.56 11.41
C ILE A 67 -16.07 -0.72 12.13
N THR A 68 -16.20 0.54 11.71
CA THR A 68 -17.06 1.56 12.34
C THR A 68 -17.94 2.26 11.29
N GLY A 69 -18.57 3.38 11.66
CA GLY A 69 -19.48 4.13 10.77
C GLY A 69 -20.91 3.56 10.74
N LEU A 70 -21.55 3.64 9.57
CA LEU A 70 -22.93 3.25 9.30
C LEU A 70 -23.07 1.73 9.09
N VAL A 71 -22.93 0.99 10.18
CA VAL A 71 -23.04 -0.48 10.23
C VAL A 71 -23.84 -0.90 11.46
N GLN A 72 -24.66 -1.95 11.31
CA GLN A 72 -25.47 -2.51 12.39
C GLN A 72 -24.61 -3.04 13.54
N ARG A 73 -23.42 -3.59 13.23
CA ARG A 73 -22.53 -4.22 14.20
C ARG A 73 -21.09 -3.74 14.00
N LYS A 74 -20.67 -2.77 14.80
CA LYS A 74 -19.24 -2.40 14.89
C LYS A 74 -18.42 -3.60 15.35
N ARG A 75 -17.23 -3.76 14.78
CA ARG A 75 -16.34 -4.90 15.05
C ARG A 75 -14.90 -4.45 15.14
N GLU A 76 -14.15 -5.19 15.95
CA GLU A 76 -12.70 -5.15 16.01
C GLU A 76 -12.23 -6.55 15.68
N LEU A 77 -11.46 -6.69 14.62
CA LEU A 77 -10.98 -7.99 14.15
C LEU A 77 -9.48 -8.07 14.37
N SER A 78 -9.01 -9.12 15.03
CA SER A 78 -7.59 -9.48 15.03
C SER A 78 -7.14 -9.96 13.65
N LEU A 79 -5.83 -10.08 13.45
CA LEU A 79 -5.31 -10.68 12.21
C LEU A 79 -5.76 -12.14 12.07
N ASP A 80 -5.83 -12.89 13.17
CA ASP A 80 -6.29 -14.28 13.18
C ASP A 80 -7.78 -14.39 12.83
N ASP A 81 -8.61 -13.46 13.33
CA ASP A 81 -10.03 -13.38 12.93
C ASP A 81 -10.15 -13.23 11.41
N LEU A 82 -9.37 -12.32 10.81
CA LEU A 82 -9.37 -12.10 9.37
C LEU A 82 -8.90 -13.33 8.59
N GLN A 83 -7.87 -14.03 9.07
CA GLN A 83 -7.33 -15.23 8.42
C GLN A 83 -8.25 -16.44 8.54
N SER A 84 -9.05 -16.52 9.60
CA SER A 84 -10.01 -17.60 9.84
C SER A 84 -11.32 -17.45 9.06
N LEU A 85 -11.59 -16.28 8.46
CA LEU A 85 -12.75 -16.10 7.59
C LEU A 85 -12.67 -17.05 6.38
N SER A 86 -13.67 -17.90 6.24
CA SER A 86 -13.70 -18.98 5.23
C SER A 86 -13.68 -18.49 3.77
N ALA A 87 -14.00 -17.22 3.54
CA ALA A 87 -14.16 -16.64 2.22
C ALA A 87 -12.85 -16.11 1.62
N VAL A 88 -11.72 -16.80 1.77
CA VAL A 88 -10.46 -16.34 1.17
C VAL A 88 -10.53 -16.43 -0.36
N HIS A 89 -10.17 -15.35 -1.04
CA HIS A 89 -10.15 -15.25 -2.50
C HIS A 89 -8.79 -14.76 -2.98
N THR A 90 -8.39 -15.23 -4.18
CA THR A 90 -7.15 -14.82 -4.83
C THR A 90 -7.46 -14.14 -6.15
N VAL A 91 -6.96 -12.91 -6.32
CA VAL A 91 -7.11 -12.11 -7.54
C VAL A 91 -5.73 -11.81 -8.10
N THR A 92 -5.55 -11.96 -9.42
CA THR A 92 -4.37 -11.40 -10.09
C THR A 92 -4.71 -9.98 -10.51
N ALA A 93 -3.99 -9.00 -10.00
CA ALA A 93 -4.24 -7.59 -10.29
C ALA A 93 -2.94 -6.81 -10.40
N THR A 94 -2.96 -5.82 -11.29
CA THR A 94 -1.90 -4.83 -11.46
C THR A 94 -2.22 -3.61 -10.61
N LEU A 95 -1.25 -3.15 -9.83
CA LEU A 95 -1.29 -1.83 -9.22
C LEU A 95 -0.38 -0.90 -10.04
N GLU A 96 -0.90 0.27 -10.37
CA GLU A 96 -0.18 1.33 -11.07
C GLU A 96 -0.31 2.62 -10.27
N CYS A 97 0.81 3.29 -10.02
CA CYS A 97 0.80 4.60 -9.39
C CYS A 97 0.27 5.65 -10.39
N ALA A 98 -0.62 6.54 -9.95
CA ALA A 98 -1.05 7.67 -10.79
C ALA A 98 0.12 8.58 -11.23
N GLY A 99 1.24 8.54 -10.53
CA GLY A 99 2.48 9.23 -10.90
C GLY A 99 3.34 8.51 -11.93
N ASN A 100 2.92 7.36 -12.47
CA ASN A 100 3.71 6.61 -13.45
C ASN A 100 4.06 7.49 -14.67
N ARG A 101 5.31 7.42 -15.11
CA ARG A 101 5.91 8.22 -16.20
C ARG A 101 5.96 9.74 -15.96
N ARG A 102 5.82 10.19 -14.71
CA ARG A 102 5.86 11.63 -14.39
C ARG A 102 7.16 12.32 -14.82
N HIS A 103 8.29 11.61 -14.80
CA HIS A 103 9.56 12.16 -15.26
C HIS A 103 9.47 12.74 -16.68
N GLU A 104 8.68 12.12 -17.56
CA GLU A 104 8.48 12.59 -18.93
C GLU A 104 7.63 13.88 -18.99
N LEU A 105 6.63 14.00 -18.12
CA LEU A 105 5.84 15.23 -17.98
C LEU A 105 6.70 16.38 -17.43
N MET A 106 7.61 16.08 -16.50
CA MET A 106 8.53 17.06 -15.92
C MET A 106 9.52 17.63 -16.94
N ALA A 107 9.83 16.89 -18.01
CA ALA A 107 10.62 17.41 -19.14
C ALA A 107 9.88 18.48 -19.95
N VAL A 108 8.54 18.51 -19.91
CA VAL A 108 7.71 19.53 -20.56
C VAL A 108 7.55 20.76 -19.64
N LYS A 109 7.22 20.52 -18.36
CA LYS A 109 7.06 21.59 -17.36
C LYS A 109 7.40 21.05 -15.96
N PRO A 110 8.16 21.79 -15.13
CA PRO A 110 8.44 21.39 -13.76
C PRO A 110 7.17 21.13 -12.95
N ILE A 111 7.17 20.02 -12.19
CA ILE A 111 6.14 19.65 -11.22
C ILE A 111 6.82 19.61 -9.85
N LEU A 112 6.69 20.70 -9.10
CA LEU A 112 7.42 20.90 -7.84
C LEU A 112 6.86 19.98 -6.74
N GLY A 113 7.74 19.49 -5.86
CA GLY A 113 7.36 18.65 -4.72
C GLY A 113 6.97 17.21 -5.07
N GLU A 114 6.99 16.84 -6.35
CA GLU A 114 6.57 15.52 -6.81
C GLU A 114 7.76 14.57 -7.07
N VAL A 115 7.58 13.30 -6.72
CA VAL A 115 8.55 12.24 -6.99
C VAL A 115 8.67 12.02 -8.52
N PRO A 116 9.89 12.06 -9.11
CA PRO A 116 10.11 12.01 -10.55
C PRO A 116 10.14 10.57 -11.09
N TRP A 117 9.03 9.84 -10.92
CA TRP A 117 8.88 8.45 -11.36
C TRP A 117 9.19 8.26 -12.84
N ARG A 118 9.94 7.19 -13.18
CA ARG A 118 10.07 6.73 -14.57
C ARG A 118 8.83 5.92 -14.92
N ALA A 119 8.96 4.91 -15.78
CA ALA A 119 7.83 4.13 -16.29
C ALA A 119 7.50 2.88 -15.47
N ASP A 120 8.12 2.71 -14.30
CA ASP A 120 8.26 1.41 -13.66
C ASP A 120 7.52 1.32 -12.29
N VAL A 121 6.70 2.32 -11.92
CA VAL A 121 5.80 2.25 -10.76
C VAL A 121 4.46 1.58 -11.08
N ILE A 122 4.60 0.39 -11.62
CA ILE A 122 3.52 -0.53 -11.98
C ILE A 122 3.97 -1.95 -11.62
N GLY A 123 3.07 -2.81 -11.16
CA GLY A 123 3.41 -4.18 -10.82
C GLY A 123 2.20 -5.09 -10.74
N THR A 124 2.37 -6.34 -11.17
CA THR A 124 1.27 -7.34 -11.20
C THR A 124 1.57 -8.46 -10.22
N ALA A 125 0.62 -8.76 -9.34
CA ALA A 125 0.77 -9.81 -8.35
C ALA A 125 -0.52 -10.62 -8.15
N LYS A 126 -0.39 -11.76 -7.47
CA LYS A 126 -1.51 -12.52 -6.93
C LYS A 126 -1.79 -12.04 -5.51
N TRP A 127 -2.94 -11.42 -5.31
CA TRP A 127 -3.41 -10.89 -4.04
C TRP A 127 -4.37 -11.88 -3.42
N ARG A 128 -4.03 -12.40 -2.23
CA ARG A 128 -4.88 -13.34 -1.49
C ARG A 128 -5.37 -12.69 -0.20
N GLY A 129 -6.67 -12.71 0.03
CA GLY A 129 -7.27 -12.14 1.24
C GLY A 129 -8.77 -12.37 1.32
N VAL A 130 -9.43 -11.71 2.27
CA VAL A 130 -10.88 -11.76 2.43
C VAL A 130 -11.51 -10.67 1.56
N PRO A 131 -12.48 -11.00 0.68
CA PRO A 131 -13.23 -10.00 -0.07
C PRO A 131 -13.91 -9.02 0.88
N LEU A 132 -13.70 -7.72 0.65
CA LEU A 132 -14.32 -6.65 1.45
C LEU A 132 -15.85 -6.81 1.57
N ARG A 133 -16.51 -7.30 0.51
CA ARG A 133 -17.96 -7.57 0.52
C ARG A 133 -18.39 -8.52 1.65
N GLU A 134 -17.56 -9.51 1.99
CA GLU A 134 -17.89 -10.50 3.02
C GLU A 134 -17.73 -9.90 4.41
N VAL A 135 -16.70 -9.08 4.60
CA VAL A 135 -16.49 -8.28 5.82
C VAL A 135 -17.66 -7.33 6.03
N LEU A 136 -18.07 -6.58 5.01
CA LEU A 136 -19.19 -5.65 5.05
C LEU A 136 -20.53 -6.34 5.29
N ARG A 137 -20.77 -7.50 4.67
CA ARG A 137 -21.96 -8.32 4.91
C ARG A 137 -22.03 -8.80 6.37
N ALA A 138 -20.90 -9.18 6.96
CA ALA A 138 -20.85 -9.65 8.34
C ALA A 138 -21.23 -8.56 9.36
N VAL A 139 -20.87 -7.29 9.09
CA VAL A 139 -21.20 -6.16 9.98
C VAL A 139 -22.58 -5.54 9.72
N GLY A 140 -23.19 -5.85 8.57
CA GLY A 140 -24.52 -5.35 8.19
C GLY A 140 -24.50 -3.86 7.88
N VAL A 141 -24.06 -3.48 6.67
CA VAL A 141 -24.03 -2.08 6.22
C VAL A 141 -25.43 -1.49 6.20
N GLU A 142 -25.60 -0.28 6.74
CA GLU A 142 -26.88 0.42 6.75
C GLU A 142 -27.26 0.95 5.36
N ALA A 143 -28.56 1.08 5.10
CA ALA A 143 -29.09 1.45 3.78
C ALA A 143 -28.64 2.84 3.30
N ASP A 144 -28.32 3.76 4.22
CA ASP A 144 -27.88 5.11 3.91
C ASP A 144 -26.36 5.23 3.67
N ALA A 145 -25.58 4.17 3.89
CA ALA A 145 -24.17 4.18 3.59
C ALA A 145 -23.92 4.37 2.08
N ARG A 146 -22.94 5.20 1.72
CA ARG A 146 -22.57 5.52 0.33
C ARG A 146 -21.11 5.27 0.00
N TYR A 147 -20.23 5.36 1.00
CA TYR A 147 -18.79 5.23 0.84
C TYR A 147 -18.22 4.32 1.94
N VAL A 148 -17.09 3.70 1.62
CA VAL A 148 -16.25 3.01 2.59
C VAL A 148 -14.93 3.78 2.63
N ALA A 149 -14.60 4.33 3.80
CA ALA A 149 -13.32 4.99 4.03
C ALA A 149 -12.32 3.99 4.62
N PHE A 150 -11.07 4.09 4.18
CA PHE A 150 -9.96 3.32 4.73
C PHE A 150 -9.00 4.29 5.42
N THR A 151 -8.67 4.01 6.68
CA THR A 151 -7.67 4.75 7.45
C THR A 151 -6.48 3.86 7.70
N SER A 152 -5.30 4.45 7.74
CA SER A 152 -4.02 3.75 7.87
C SER A 152 -3.36 4.08 9.21
N LEU A 153 -2.33 3.30 9.56
CA LEU A 153 -1.49 3.51 10.75
C LEU A 153 -0.30 4.44 10.46
N ASP A 154 -0.07 4.82 9.20
CA ASP A 154 0.99 5.75 8.84
C ASP A 154 0.67 7.18 9.27
N GLU A 155 1.73 7.92 9.55
CA GLU A 155 1.67 9.35 9.83
C GLU A 155 2.28 10.08 8.63
N ALA A 156 1.45 10.78 7.87
CA ALA A 156 1.86 11.61 6.76
C ALA A 156 1.84 13.08 7.17
N GLN A 157 2.93 13.80 6.89
CA GLN A 157 3.00 15.25 7.05
C GLN A 157 2.70 15.89 5.69
N PHE A 158 1.70 16.75 5.64
CA PHE A 158 1.41 17.59 4.48
C PHE A 158 1.74 19.04 4.86
N GLU A 159 2.60 19.71 4.09
CA GLU A 159 2.85 21.14 4.32
C GLU A 159 1.56 21.93 4.10
N GLY A 160 0.99 22.51 5.16
CA GLY A 160 -0.20 23.37 5.09
C GLY A 160 -1.36 23.03 6.04
N GLU A 161 -1.26 21.97 6.84
CA GLU A 161 -2.17 21.66 7.96
C GLU A 161 -1.43 21.56 9.30
#